data_AF-A0A5N5HNI2-F1
#
_entry.id   AF-A0A5N5HNI2-F1
#
_cell.length_a   1.000
_cell.length_b   1.000
_cell.length_c   1.000
_cell.angle_alpha   90.00
_cell.angle_beta   90.00
_cell.angle_gamma   90.00
#
_symmetry.space_group_name_H-M   'P 1'
#
loop_
_entity.id
_entity.type
_entity.pdbx_description
1 polymer ?
#
loop_
_entity_poly.entity_id
_entity_poly.type
_entity_poly.pdbx_seq_one_letter_code
_entity_poly.pdbx_strand_id
1 'polypeptide(L)'
;MLIALIWKFDFAPFMVLIIAILNDGTIMTISKDRVKPSPQPDSWKLREIFATGIVLGGYLALITVVFFWFMNDTGVFSDKFLVRSLRNRHEQMMAAFIVTYVLLDFLKFAIWYIQSRKAWNNLLENKEREAQWAAAQRTLHGLQPPETTNLFNEKNSYRELSEIAKQAKRRAEVARLRELHTLKGHVESIVKLKGLDIDTIQQHYTV
;
A
#
# COMPACT_ATOMS: atom_id res chain seq x y z
N MET A 1 21.98 -26.06 -4.24
CA MET A 1 22.02 -27.12 -5.27
C MET A 1 23.31 -27.12 -6.07
N LEU A 2 23.76 -26.02 -6.69
CA LEU A 2 25.05 -25.99 -7.42
C LEU A 2 26.26 -26.39 -6.56
N ILE A 3 26.33 -25.93 -5.32
CA ILE A 3 27.41 -26.28 -4.38
C ILE A 3 27.43 -27.80 -4.10
N ALA A 4 26.25 -28.43 -3.96
CA ALA A 4 26.15 -29.87 -3.75
C ALA A 4 26.65 -30.65 -4.98
N LEU A 5 26.44 -30.14 -6.19
CA LEU A 5 26.93 -30.77 -7.42
C LEU A 5 28.46 -30.66 -7.57
N ILE A 6 29.03 -29.48 -7.29
CA ILE A 6 30.46 -29.22 -7.52
C ILE A 6 31.33 -29.79 -6.39
N TRP A 7 30.92 -29.62 -5.13
CA TRP A 7 31.70 -30.03 -3.96
C TRP A 7 31.15 -31.24 -3.21
N LYS A 8 30.06 -31.88 -3.68
CA LYS A 8 29.36 -32.96 -2.94
C LYS A 8 29.08 -32.57 -1.49
N PHE A 9 28.74 -31.29 -1.29
CA PHE A 9 28.43 -30.74 0.02
C PHE A 9 26.95 -30.92 0.32
N ASP A 10 26.65 -31.64 1.40
CA ASP A 10 25.28 -31.94 1.80
C ASP A 10 24.79 -30.88 2.80
N PHE A 11 23.77 -30.13 2.38
CA PHE A 11 23.13 -29.15 3.24
C PHE A 11 22.09 -29.82 4.14
N ALA A 12 22.17 -29.58 5.45
CA ALA A 12 21.15 -30.07 6.38
C ALA A 12 19.76 -29.50 6.00
N PRO A 13 18.71 -30.33 5.90
CA PRO A 13 17.35 -29.88 5.56
C PRO A 13 16.84 -28.77 6.49
N PHE A 14 17.20 -28.85 7.78
CA PHE A 14 16.86 -27.83 8.78
C PHE A 14 17.45 -26.45 8.47
N MET A 15 18.65 -26.39 7.89
CA MET A 15 19.25 -25.12 7.45
C MET A 15 18.40 -24.47 6.35
N VAL A 16 18.01 -25.27 5.36
CA VAL A 16 17.17 -24.80 4.24
C VAL A 16 15.81 -24.34 4.76
N LEU A 17 15.25 -25.01 5.76
CA LEU A 17 14.02 -24.60 6.44
C LEU A 17 14.16 -23.22 7.10
N ILE A 18 15.25 -22.95 7.83
CA ILE A 18 15.48 -21.63 8.43
C ILE A 18 15.51 -20.54 7.36
N ILE A 19 16.27 -20.75 6.29
CA ILE A 19 16.37 -19.78 5.17
C ILE A 19 15.01 -19.57 4.52
N ALA A 20 14.22 -20.63 4.33
CA ALA A 20 12.88 -20.54 3.76
C ALA A 20 11.95 -19.70 4.64
N ILE A 21 11.94 -19.93 5.95
CA ILE A 21 11.11 -19.16 6.90
C ILE A 21 11.52 -17.67 6.91
N LEU A 22 12.82 -17.38 6.93
CA LEU A 22 13.32 -15.99 6.91
C LEU A 22 12.96 -15.26 5.60
N ASN A 23 13.07 -15.96 4.47
CA ASN A 23 12.69 -15.42 3.17
C ASN A 23 11.18 -15.17 3.07
N ASP A 24 10.37 -16.10 3.57
CA ASP A 24 8.90 -16.00 3.52
C ASP A 24 8.39 -14.82 4.37
N GLY A 25 9.01 -14.59 5.53
CA GLY A 25 8.76 -13.39 6.34
C GLY A 25 9.06 -12.09 5.59
N THR A 26 10.07 -12.09 4.71
CA THR A 26 10.39 -10.92 3.87
C THR A 26 9.37 -10.75 2.74
N ILE A 27 8.97 -11.84 2.08
CA ILE A 27 8.00 -11.81 0.97
C ILE A 27 6.61 -11.35 1.43
N MET A 28 6.18 -11.73 2.64
CA MET A 28 4.90 -11.28 3.20
C MET A 28 4.76 -9.75 3.21
N THR A 29 5.88 -9.03 3.35
CA THR A 29 5.89 -7.56 3.40
C THR A 29 5.74 -6.91 2.02
N ILE A 30 6.04 -7.60 0.92
CA ILE A 30 5.90 -7.10 -0.46
C ILE A 30 4.44 -6.79 -0.78
N SER A 31 3.50 -7.59 -0.25
CA SER A 31 2.06 -7.37 -0.45
C SER A 31 1.55 -6.04 0.13
N LYS A 32 2.27 -5.47 1.10
CA LYS A 32 1.96 -4.19 1.75
C LYS A 32 2.86 -3.05 1.27
N ASP A 33 3.76 -3.33 0.33
CA ASP A 33 4.65 -2.32 -0.21
C ASP A 33 3.86 -1.28 -1.02
N ARG A 34 4.23 -0.01 -0.88
CA ARG A 34 3.55 1.11 -1.53
C ARG A 34 4.48 1.73 -2.55
N VAL A 35 4.54 1.07 -3.71
CA VAL A 35 5.30 1.55 -4.87
C VAL A 35 4.52 2.63 -5.64
N LYS A 36 5.24 3.58 -6.24
CA LYS A 36 4.63 4.57 -7.12
C LYS A 36 4.09 3.87 -8.37
N PRO A 37 2.82 4.07 -8.76
CA PRO A 37 2.30 3.50 -9.99
C PRO A 37 3.03 4.10 -11.20
N SER A 38 3.17 3.31 -12.26
CA SER A 38 3.71 3.79 -13.53
C SER A 38 2.84 4.95 -14.08
N PRO A 39 3.44 6.04 -14.59
CA PRO A 39 2.69 7.15 -15.18
C PRO A 39 2.02 6.78 -16.51
N GLN A 40 2.43 5.67 -17.13
CA GLN A 40 1.86 5.16 -18.38
C GLN A 40 1.26 3.78 -18.14
N PRO A 41 0.18 3.40 -18.85
CA PRO A 41 -0.41 2.08 -18.74
C PRO A 41 0.62 1.03 -19.14
N ASP A 42 1.00 0.17 -18.19
CA ASP A 42 1.90 -0.93 -18.44
C ASP A 42 1.11 -2.23 -18.65
N SER A 43 1.65 -3.10 -19.49
CA SER A 43 1.07 -4.42 -19.75
C SER A 43 1.86 -5.46 -18.95
N TRP A 44 1.22 -6.56 -18.55
CA TRP A 44 1.94 -7.61 -17.84
C TRP A 44 2.89 -8.33 -18.79
N LYS A 45 4.14 -7.89 -18.85
CA LYS A 45 5.18 -8.47 -19.69
C LYS A 45 5.83 -9.66 -19.00
N LEU A 46 5.13 -10.80 -18.95
CA LEU A 46 5.62 -12.02 -18.28
C LEU A 46 7.03 -12.39 -18.76
N ARG A 47 7.29 -12.31 -20.07
CA ARG A 47 8.61 -12.65 -20.64
C ARG A 47 9.74 -11.80 -20.06
N GLU A 48 9.48 -10.51 -19.84
CA GLU A 48 10.47 -9.58 -19.29
C GLU A 48 10.71 -9.83 -17.80
N ILE A 49 9.63 -10.06 -17.03
CA ILE A 49 9.71 -10.39 -15.60
C ILE A 49 10.45 -11.72 -15.39
N PHE A 50 10.18 -12.74 -16.21
CA PHE A 50 10.89 -14.01 -16.11
C PHE A 50 12.34 -13.89 -16.57
N ALA A 51 12.63 -13.15 -17.65
CA ALA A 51 14.00 -12.95 -18.12
C ALA A 51 14.85 -12.23 -17.06
N THR A 52 14.34 -11.13 -16.51
CA THR A 52 15.01 -10.40 -15.42
C THR A 52 15.18 -11.28 -14.18
N GLY A 53 14.16 -12.07 -13.82
CA GLY A 53 14.24 -13.05 -12.72
C GLY A 53 15.32 -14.12 -12.92
N ILE A 54 15.44 -14.69 -14.13
CA ILE A 54 16.46 -15.69 -14.45
C ILE A 54 17.86 -15.09 -14.40
N VAL A 55 18.05 -13.89 -14.95
CA VAL A 55 19.37 -13.21 -14.93
C VAL A 55 19.79 -12.89 -13.49
N LEU A 56 18.90 -12.30 -12.69
CA LEU A 56 19.17 -11.97 -11.29
C LEU A 56 19.38 -13.25 -10.44
N GLY A 57 18.57 -14.28 -10.65
CA GLY A 57 18.71 -15.57 -9.97
C GLY A 57 20.02 -16.28 -10.33
N GLY A 58 20.39 -16.26 -11.61
CA GLY A 58 21.66 -16.81 -12.09
C GLY A 58 22.86 -16.07 -11.51
N TYR A 59 22.81 -14.73 -11.47
CA TYR A 59 23.84 -13.92 -10.83
C TYR A 59 24.00 -14.28 -9.35
N LEU A 60 22.90 -14.36 -8.60
CA LEU A 60 22.94 -14.71 -7.18
C LEU A 60 23.50 -16.13 -6.95
N ALA A 61 23.14 -17.08 -7.81
CA ALA A 61 23.66 -18.44 -7.77
C ALA A 61 25.18 -18.49 -8.02
N LEU A 62 25.68 -17.73 -9.00
CA LEU A 62 27.11 -17.64 -9.29
C LEU A 62 27.89 -17.00 -8.13
N ILE A 63 27.41 -15.89 -7.58
CA ILE A 63 28.04 -15.25 -6.42
C ILE A 63 28.10 -16.20 -5.22
N THR A 64 27.05 -16.98 -4.99
CA THR A 64 27.00 -17.98 -3.93
C THR A 64 28.06 -19.07 -4.11
N VAL A 65 28.28 -19.52 -5.36
CA VAL A 65 29.33 -20.50 -5.70
C VAL A 65 30.74 -19.90 -5.49
N VAL A 66 30.97 -18.67 -5.95
CA VAL A 66 32.25 -17.97 -5.75
C VAL A 66 32.54 -17.75 -4.27
N PHE A 67 31.52 -17.36 -3.49
CA PHE A 67 31.63 -17.21 -2.05
C PHE A 67 31.98 -18.52 -1.34
N PHE A 68 31.33 -19.64 -1.73
CA PHE A 68 31.67 -20.97 -1.22
C PHE A 68 33.12 -21.34 -1.53
N TRP A 69 33.55 -21.15 -2.78
CA TRP A 69 34.92 -21.41 -3.20
C TRP A 69 35.92 -20.58 -2.37
N PHE A 70 35.61 -19.30 -2.14
CA PHE A 70 36.46 -18.39 -1.37
C PHE A 70 36.58 -18.81 0.11
N MET A 71 35.51 -19.34 0.70
CA MET A 71 35.53 -19.86 2.07
C MET A 71 36.26 -21.20 2.19
N ASN A 72 36.11 -22.09 1.20
CA ASN A 72 36.65 -23.44 1.27
C ASN A 72 38.14 -23.53 0.93
N ASP A 73 38.59 -22.88 -0.16
CA ASP A 73 39.94 -23.10 -0.71
C ASP A 73 40.96 -22.03 -0.34
N THR A 74 40.57 -20.75 -0.28
CA THR A 74 41.54 -19.64 -0.21
C THR A 74 42.05 -19.28 1.20
N GLY A 75 41.48 -19.84 2.28
CA GLY A 75 41.98 -19.60 3.65
C GLY A 75 41.82 -18.18 4.19
N VAL A 76 41.32 -17.24 3.38
CA VAL A 76 41.26 -15.79 3.66
C VAL A 76 40.52 -15.48 4.96
N PHE A 77 39.50 -16.25 5.31
CA PHE A 77 38.78 -16.06 6.56
C PHE A 77 39.63 -16.36 7.80
N SER A 78 40.50 -17.37 7.70
CA SER A 78 41.43 -17.70 8.79
C SER A 78 42.48 -16.62 8.95
N ASP A 79 43.00 -16.10 7.84
CA ASP A 79 44.06 -15.08 7.84
C ASP A 79 43.55 -13.68 8.23
N LYS A 80 42.36 -13.27 7.76
CA LYS A 80 41.83 -11.92 8.02
C LYS A 80 41.07 -11.79 9.34
N PHE A 81 40.29 -12.81 9.71
CA PHE A 81 39.44 -12.76 10.90
C PHE A 81 40.02 -13.53 12.08
N LEU A 82 41.23 -14.09 11.94
CA LEU A 82 41.90 -14.92 12.96
C LEU A 82 41.03 -16.08 13.46
N VAL A 83 40.07 -16.52 12.62
CA VAL A 83 39.17 -17.63 12.93
C VAL A 83 39.86 -18.94 12.59
N ARG A 84 39.51 -20.01 13.31
CA ARG A 84 39.98 -21.36 12.97
C ARG A 84 39.68 -21.69 11.50
N SER A 85 40.66 -22.25 10.80
CA SER A 85 40.48 -22.71 9.42
C SER A 85 39.30 -23.68 9.33
N LEU A 86 38.37 -23.37 8.42
CA LEU A 86 37.13 -24.11 8.17
C LEU A 86 37.33 -25.24 7.14
N ARG A 87 38.52 -25.32 6.55
CA ARG A 87 38.85 -26.23 5.44
C ARG A 87 38.64 -27.69 5.86
N ASN A 88 37.97 -28.47 5.01
CA ASN A 88 37.65 -29.90 5.20
C ASN A 88 36.82 -30.23 6.46
N ARG A 89 36.21 -29.24 7.14
CA ARG A 89 35.31 -29.49 8.28
C ARG A 89 33.87 -29.12 7.94
N HIS A 90 33.09 -30.12 7.53
CA HIS A 90 31.71 -29.97 7.07
C HIS A 90 30.84 -29.20 8.07
N GLU A 91 30.87 -29.56 9.36
CA GLU A 91 30.08 -28.92 10.41
C GLU A 91 30.38 -27.42 10.56
N GLN A 92 31.67 -27.06 10.51
CA GLN A 92 32.07 -25.66 10.70
C GLN A 92 31.81 -24.83 9.45
N MET A 93 31.96 -25.41 8.26
CA MET A 93 31.54 -24.78 7.01
C MET A 93 30.03 -24.51 7.02
N MET A 94 29.23 -25.50 7.41
CA MET A 94 27.78 -25.34 7.52
C MET A 94 27.40 -24.25 8.53
N ALA A 95 28.04 -24.22 9.71
CA ALA A 95 27.82 -23.18 10.71
C ALA A 95 28.18 -21.78 10.17
N ALA A 96 29.34 -21.64 9.50
CA ALA A 96 29.75 -20.38 8.88
C ALA A 96 28.78 -19.93 7.78
N PHE A 97 28.27 -20.88 6.98
CA PHE A 97 27.23 -20.64 6.00
C PHE A 97 25.94 -20.11 6.63
N ILE A 98 25.45 -20.78 7.68
CA ILE A 98 24.25 -20.36 8.42
C ILE A 98 24.41 -18.94 8.95
N VAL A 99 25.52 -18.67 9.65
CA VAL A 99 25.77 -17.35 10.25
C VAL A 99 25.79 -16.27 9.16
N THR A 100 26.44 -16.54 8.03
CA THR A 100 26.50 -15.59 6.91
C THR A 100 25.12 -15.36 6.30
N TYR A 101 24.33 -16.41 6.06
CA TYR A 101 22.99 -16.28 5.48
C TYR A 101 22.03 -15.52 6.41
N VAL A 102 22.02 -15.85 7.70
CA VAL A 102 21.21 -15.14 8.70
C VAL A 102 21.60 -13.66 8.77
N LEU A 103 22.91 -13.36 8.73
CA LEU A 103 23.39 -11.97 8.73
C LEU A 103 22.98 -11.22 7.45
N LEU A 104 23.10 -11.87 6.29
CA LEU A 104 22.65 -11.32 5.01
C LEU A 104 21.15 -11.06 5.01
N ASP A 105 20.34 -11.94 5.60
CA ASP A 105 18.89 -11.77 5.70
C ASP A 105 18.52 -10.61 6.62
N PHE A 106 19.24 -10.41 7.73
CA PHE A 106 19.08 -9.23 8.57
C PHE A 106 19.41 -7.93 7.80
N LEU A 107 20.47 -7.96 6.97
CA LEU A 107 20.82 -6.83 6.12
C LEU A 107 19.76 -6.55 5.04
N LYS A 108 19.20 -7.60 4.42
CA LYS A 108 18.08 -7.45 3.47
C LYS A 108 16.87 -6.81 4.15
N PHE A 109 16.55 -7.23 5.38
CA PHE A 109 15.47 -6.64 6.16
C PHE A 109 15.74 -5.17 6.49
N ALA A 110 16.98 -4.82 6.84
CA ALA A 110 17.37 -3.43 7.09
C ALA A 110 17.27 -2.56 5.83
N ILE A 111 17.75 -3.05 4.68
CA ILE A 111 17.63 -2.35 3.39
C ILE A 111 16.17 -2.14 3.03
N TRP A 112 15.35 -3.20 3.16
CA TRP A 112 13.91 -3.13 2.93
C TRP A 112 13.25 -2.08 3.84
N TYR A 113 13.55 -2.10 5.14
CA TYR A 113 13.01 -1.14 6.11
C TYR A 113 13.37 0.31 5.76
N ILE A 114 14.63 0.55 5.37
CA ILE A 114 15.09 1.87 4.91
C ILE A 114 14.36 2.29 3.64
N GLN A 115 14.21 1.39 2.67
CA GLN A 115 13.52 1.69 1.41
C GLN A 115 12.03 1.98 1.64
N SER A 116 11.37 1.20 2.50
CA SER A 116 9.98 1.44 2.88
C SER A 116 9.84 2.83 3.53
N ARG A 117 10.72 3.19 4.47
CA ARG A 117 10.72 4.52 5.10
C ARG A 117 10.91 5.66 4.08
N LYS A 118 11.81 5.50 3.12
CA LYS A 118 11.98 6.46 2.02
C LYS A 118 10.72 6.57 1.15
N ALA A 119 10.04 5.45 0.88
CA ALA A 119 8.78 5.46 0.15
C ALA A 119 7.69 6.25 0.90
N TRP A 120 7.57 6.08 2.22
CA TRP A 120 6.65 6.88 3.06
C TRP A 120 6.94 8.37 3.00
N ASN A 121 8.21 8.77 3.13
CA ASN A 121 8.61 10.18 3.06
C ASN A 121 8.25 10.81 1.70
N ASN A 122 8.55 10.11 0.60
CA ASN A 122 8.26 10.58 -0.76
C ASN A 122 6.75 10.73 -1.02
N LEU A 123 5.91 9.89 -0.41
CA LEU A 123 4.46 9.97 -0.51
C LEU A 123 3.91 11.16 0.28
N LEU A 124 4.40 11.38 1.50
CA LEU A 124 4.01 12.53 2.31
C LEU A 124 4.36 13.84 1.60
N GLU A 125 5.57 13.96 1.07
CA GLU A 125 6.00 15.12 0.28
C GLU A 125 5.14 15.33 -0.97
N ASN A 126 4.76 14.26 -1.67
CA ASN A 126 3.88 14.40 -2.83
C ASN A 126 2.47 14.87 -2.46
N LYS A 127 1.92 14.37 -1.34
CA LYS A 127 0.61 14.80 -0.85
C LYS A 127 0.62 16.27 -0.42
N GLU A 128 1.69 16.73 0.21
CA GLU A 128 1.86 18.15 0.55
C GLU A 128 1.91 19.01 -0.71
N ARG A 129 2.65 18.59 -1.75
CA ARG A 129 2.70 19.30 -3.04
C ARG A 129 1.33 19.33 -3.74
N GLU A 130 0.57 18.24 -3.72
CA GLU A 130 -0.79 18.19 -4.28
C GLU A 130 -1.75 19.10 -3.50
N ALA A 131 -1.65 19.13 -2.17
CA ALA A 131 -2.46 20.02 -1.33
C ALA A 131 -2.12 21.49 -1.57
N GLN A 132 -0.83 21.82 -1.73
CA GLN A 132 -0.37 23.16 -2.10
C GLN A 132 -0.86 23.56 -3.49
N TRP A 133 -0.81 22.64 -4.47
CA TRP A 133 -1.38 22.87 -5.80
C TRP A 133 -2.89 23.10 -5.73
N ALA A 134 -3.63 22.31 -4.97
CA ALA A 134 -5.07 22.50 -4.78
C ALA A 134 -5.41 23.83 -4.08
N ALA A 135 -4.60 24.25 -3.11
CA ALA A 135 -4.75 25.53 -2.42
C ALA A 135 -4.40 26.72 -3.34
N ALA A 136 -3.33 26.61 -4.13
CA ALA A 136 -2.94 27.59 -5.15
C ALA A 136 -4.00 27.71 -6.26
N GLN A 137 -4.58 26.59 -6.70
CA GLN A 137 -5.67 26.57 -7.68
C GLN A 137 -6.93 27.26 -7.12
N ARG A 138 -7.28 27.01 -5.85
CA ARG A 138 -8.42 27.66 -5.19
C ARG A 138 -8.23 29.17 -5.05
N THR A 139 -7.04 29.61 -4.66
CA THR A 139 -6.70 31.04 -4.55
C THR A 139 -6.70 31.76 -5.90
N LEU A 140 -6.27 31.10 -6.97
CA LEU A 140 -6.33 31.63 -8.34
C LEU A 140 -7.76 31.82 -8.84
N HIS A 141 -8.70 30.99 -8.39
CA HIS A 141 -10.13 31.13 -8.67
C HIS A 141 -10.87 32.07 -7.70
N GLY A 142 -10.15 32.82 -6.85
CA GLY A 142 -10.76 33.80 -5.93
C GLY A 142 -11.51 33.19 -4.74
N LEU A 143 -11.42 31.87 -4.53
CA LEU A 143 -11.93 31.22 -3.34
C LEU A 143 -10.86 31.32 -2.25
N GLN A 144 -11.11 32.16 -1.24
CA GLN A 144 -10.25 32.25 -0.07
C GLN A 144 -10.08 30.85 0.58
N PRO A 145 -8.86 30.47 1.00
CA PRO A 145 -8.70 29.32 1.87
C PRO A 145 -9.49 29.56 3.16
N PRO A 146 -10.01 28.51 3.83
CA PRO A 146 -10.63 28.69 5.13
C PRO A 146 -9.59 29.31 6.06
N GLU A 147 -9.75 30.59 6.38
CA GLU A 147 -8.86 31.29 7.28
C GLU A 147 -8.96 30.60 8.65
N THR A 148 -7.80 30.24 9.22
CA THR A 148 -7.66 29.62 10.55
C THR A 148 -7.98 30.59 11.70
N THR A 149 -8.71 31.68 11.45
CA THR A 149 -8.97 32.76 12.39
C THR A 149 -10.28 32.63 13.18
N ASN A 150 -11.06 31.54 13.04
CA ASN A 150 -12.36 31.44 13.71
C ASN A 150 -12.65 30.08 14.36
N LEU A 151 -11.74 29.62 15.24
CA LEU A 151 -11.97 28.49 16.16
C LEU A 151 -13.18 28.70 17.11
N PHE A 152 -13.76 29.91 17.16
CA PHE A 152 -14.96 30.24 17.92
C PHE A 152 -16.28 30.14 17.14
N ASN A 153 -16.27 30.05 15.80
CA ASN A 153 -17.49 30.07 14.99
C ASN A 153 -18.04 28.67 14.63
N GLU A 154 -17.23 27.62 14.83
CA GLU A 154 -17.59 26.24 14.47
C GLU A 154 -18.73 25.68 15.34
N LYS A 155 -18.80 26.07 16.63
CA LYS A 155 -19.93 25.72 17.53
C LYS A 155 -21.27 26.30 17.06
N ASN A 156 -21.24 27.43 16.34
CA ASN A 156 -22.46 28.03 15.79
C ASN A 156 -22.91 27.32 14.52
N SER A 157 -21.96 26.92 13.66
CA SER A 157 -22.22 26.17 12.42
C SER A 157 -22.88 24.80 12.69
N TYR A 158 -22.45 24.06 13.73
CA TYR A 158 -23.12 22.81 14.11
C TYR A 158 -24.56 23.02 14.61
N ARG A 159 -24.84 24.14 15.31
CA ARG A 159 -26.21 24.50 15.69
C ARG A 159 -27.04 24.87 14.48
N GLU A 160 -26.50 25.63 13.53
CA GLU A 160 -27.20 26.01 12.30
C GLU A 160 -27.50 24.78 11.41
N LEU A 161 -26.54 23.88 11.22
CA LEU A 161 -26.75 22.62 10.51
C LEU A 161 -27.80 21.73 11.20
N SER A 162 -27.79 21.67 12.54
CA SER A 162 -28.79 20.95 13.32
C SER A 162 -30.18 21.55 13.17
N GLU A 163 -30.30 22.88 13.15
CA GLU A 163 -31.56 23.59 12.94
C GLU A 163 -32.08 23.43 11.51
N ILE A 164 -31.22 23.49 10.49
CA ILE A 164 -31.57 23.22 9.10
C ILE A 164 -32.07 21.78 8.94
N ALA A 165 -31.41 20.80 9.54
CA ALA A 165 -31.84 19.41 9.53
C ALA A 165 -33.21 19.22 10.20
N LYS A 166 -33.47 19.88 11.34
CA LYS A 166 -34.78 19.85 12.01
C LYS A 166 -35.87 20.53 11.17
N GLN A 167 -35.55 21.63 10.49
CA GLN A 167 -36.49 22.35 9.63
C GLN A 167 -36.83 21.55 8.38
N ALA A 168 -35.84 20.87 7.77
CA ALA A 168 -36.05 19.93 6.68
C ALA A 168 -36.90 18.73 7.12
N LYS A 169 -36.65 18.16 8.30
CA LYS A 169 -37.44 17.06 8.86
C LYS A 169 -38.91 17.46 9.08
N ARG A 170 -39.16 18.64 9.67
CA ARG A 170 -40.54 19.15 9.84
C ARG A 170 -41.26 19.38 8.51
N ARG A 171 -40.56 19.89 7.50
CA ARG A 171 -41.13 20.06 6.14
C ARG A 171 -41.46 18.72 5.48
N ALA A 172 -40.61 17.71 5.64
CA ALA A 172 -40.86 16.37 5.13
C ALA A 172 -42.04 15.69 5.85
N GLU A 173 -42.15 15.86 7.18
CA GLU A 173 -43.26 15.32 7.98
C GLU A 173 -44.61 15.95 7.57
N VAL A 174 -44.64 17.27 7.34
CA VAL A 174 -45.83 17.99 6.87
C VAL A 174 -46.22 17.57 5.45
N ALA A 175 -45.25 17.38 4.56
CA ALA A 175 -45.51 16.86 3.21
C ALA A 175 -46.08 15.43 3.27
N ARG A 176 -45.51 14.55 4.11
CA ARG A 176 -46.00 13.18 4.33
C ARG A 176 -47.43 13.16 4.87
N LEU A 177 -47.75 14.02 5.85
CA LEU A 177 -49.11 14.14 6.41
C LEU A 177 -50.09 14.68 5.37
N ARG A 178 -49.66 15.60 4.49
CA ARG A 178 -50.47 16.10 3.38
C ARG A 178 -50.77 15.03 2.34
N GLU A 179 -49.80 14.16 2.03
CA GLU A 179 -50.01 13.00 1.15
C GLU A 179 -50.97 11.96 1.75
N LEU A 180 -51.00 11.82 3.08
CA LEU A 180 -51.83 10.82 3.77
C LEU A 180 -53.28 11.29 4.03
N HIS A 181 -53.48 12.59 4.30
CA HIS A 181 -54.78 13.14 4.70
C HIS A 181 -55.50 13.97 3.63
N THR A 182 -54.87 14.27 2.49
CA THR A 182 -55.52 15.01 1.40
C THR A 182 -55.52 14.20 0.11
N LEU A 183 -56.68 14.09 -0.54
CA LEU A 183 -56.82 13.34 -1.79
C LEU A 183 -55.91 13.88 -2.89
N LYS A 184 -55.70 15.20 -2.89
CA LYS A 184 -54.78 15.90 -3.82
C LYS A 184 -53.32 15.47 -3.62
N GLY A 185 -52.84 15.43 -2.37
CA GLY A 185 -51.47 14.96 -2.08
C GLY A 185 -51.26 13.49 -2.41
N HIS A 186 -52.27 12.64 -2.19
CA HIS A 186 -52.23 11.23 -2.56
C HIS A 186 -52.14 11.03 -4.07
N VAL A 187 -52.92 11.77 -4.85
CA VAL A 187 -52.90 11.73 -6.33
C VAL A 187 -51.57 12.24 -6.88
N GLU A 188 -51.07 13.38 -6.38
CA GLU A 188 -49.78 13.94 -6.81
C GLU A 188 -48.60 13.01 -6.50
N SER A 189 -48.60 12.34 -5.34
CA SER A 189 -47.56 11.36 -4.94
C SER A 189 -47.57 10.11 -5.83
N ILE A 190 -48.76 9.57 -6.15
CA ILE A 190 -48.90 8.40 -7.05
C ILE A 190 -48.49 8.75 -8.49
N VAL A 191 -48.86 9.93 -8.99
CA VAL A 191 -48.48 10.41 -10.32
C VAL A 191 -46.96 10.55 -10.43
N LYS A 192 -46.33 11.09 -9.38
CA LYS A 192 -44.87 11.24 -9.30
C LYS A 192 -44.14 9.89 -9.19
N LEU A 193 -44.67 8.93 -8.43
CA LEU A 193 -44.14 7.56 -8.34
C LEU A 193 -44.23 6.79 -9.67
N LYS A 194 -45.22 7.10 -10.51
CA LYS A 194 -45.40 6.50 -11.84
C LYS A 194 -44.63 7.22 -12.96
N GLY A 195 -43.89 8.29 -12.65
CA GLY A 195 -43.05 9.01 -13.60
C GLY A 195 -43.82 9.73 -14.72
N LEU A 196 -45.09 10.09 -14.48
CA LEU A 196 -45.91 10.84 -15.44
C LEU A 196 -45.64 12.34 -15.28
N ASP A 197 -45.45 13.03 -16.40
CA ASP A 197 -45.13 14.46 -16.42
C ASP A 197 -46.33 15.30 -15.92
N ILE A 198 -46.07 16.17 -14.93
CA ILE A 198 -47.08 16.83 -14.09
C ILE A 198 -47.64 18.12 -14.72
N ASP A 199 -47.13 18.55 -15.87
CA ASP A 199 -47.39 19.86 -16.46
C ASP A 199 -48.82 20.09 -17.04
N THR A 200 -49.79 19.23 -16.73
CA THR A 200 -51.18 19.40 -17.22
C THR A 200 -52.28 19.31 -16.16
N ILE A 201 -51.96 19.26 -14.86
CA ILE A 201 -53.01 19.33 -13.83
C ILE A 201 -53.25 20.79 -13.43
N GLN A 202 -53.84 21.55 -14.36
CA GLN A 202 -54.36 22.89 -14.11
C GLN A 202 -55.65 22.78 -13.27
N GLN A 203 -55.51 22.56 -11.96
CA GLN A 203 -56.63 22.64 -11.01
C GLN A 203 -56.74 24.06 -10.44
N HIS A 204 -57.42 24.94 -11.18
CA HIS A 204 -58.24 26.00 -10.57
C HIS A 204 -59.32 25.32 -9.71
N TYR A 205 -59.67 25.80 -8.51
CA TYR A 205 -60.60 26.91 -8.28
C TYR A 205 -60.42 27.60 -6.91
N THR A 206 -60.54 28.94 -6.97
CA THR A 206 -61.05 30.00 -6.06
C THR A 206 -61.23 29.82 -4.54
N VAL A 207 -60.80 30.90 -3.85
CA VAL A 207 -61.09 31.46 -2.49
C VAL A 207 -61.58 30.50 -1.40
#